data_AF-A0A378IJ07-F1
#
_entry.id   AF-A0A378IJ07-F1
#
_cell.length_a   1.000
_cell.length_b   1.000
_cell.length_c   1.000
_cell.angle_alpha   90.00
_cell.angle_beta   90.00
_cell.angle_gamma   90.00
#
_symmetry.space_group_name_H-M   'P 1'
#
loop_
_entity.id
_entity.type
_entity.pdbx_description
1 polymer ?
#
loop_
_entity_poly.entity_id
_entity_poly.type
_entity_poly.pdbx_seq_one_letter_code
_entity_poly.pdbx_strand_id
1 'polypeptide(L)'
;MKITFTQLTESYFSLLLKWLEAKHVKIWWDPDVQWTDELVSQKYAAYVKGYKLVHGTPKPIHPYIICVDEKPIGYIQLYNAYDFPCSKSLQGLPQSLAAFDVLIGETEYLNRGIGASAITAFLNQYAASYTHIFADPERTNFAAIRAYEKAGFKKLSLQPDTNELWMIKQKNTYIIYLFGHPGTGKYTISQELMKHDFIVCDNQLINNPIFALLNYDGFSKIPEFGWDAIGRIRTVVFDFITMEQNHNYVLTNCLYENEGDRDCYIQVETMALKRNSIFIPVKLLISEEEHLRRITVPSRRARWKSIDPQDVYQREQLIHIDHPHLLELDVSALSAAQAAENILEYAFKLKNHNGGKHE
;
A
#
# COMPACT_ATOMS: atom_id res chain seq x y z
N MET A 1 9.17 4.53 23.07
CA MET A 1 8.91 5.80 22.38
C MET A 1 7.82 5.58 21.35
N LYS A 2 6.63 6.13 21.59
CA LYS A 2 5.46 6.02 20.73
C LYS A 2 5.27 7.35 19.98
N ILE A 3 5.25 7.30 18.65
CA ILE A 3 4.96 8.48 17.81
C ILE A 3 3.46 8.46 17.46
N THR A 4 2.80 9.59 17.64
CA THR A 4 1.37 9.77 17.33
C THR A 4 1.14 11.11 16.64
N PHE A 5 -0.03 11.29 16.04
CA PHE A 5 -0.39 12.49 15.30
C PHE A 5 -1.74 12.99 15.78
N THR A 6 -1.79 14.25 16.19
CA THR A 6 -3.03 14.91 16.60
C THR A 6 -3.41 15.95 15.55
N GLN A 7 -4.69 16.07 15.20
CA GLN A 7 -5.11 17.13 14.27
C GLN A 7 -4.75 18.50 14.82
N LEU A 8 -4.33 19.41 13.94
CA LEU A 8 -4.09 20.79 14.34
C LEU A 8 -5.40 21.45 14.78
N THR A 9 -5.36 22.11 15.94
CA THR A 9 -6.43 22.97 16.46
C THR A 9 -5.84 24.33 16.83
N GLU A 10 -6.72 25.32 17.03
CA GLU A 10 -6.30 26.69 17.40
C GLU A 10 -5.50 26.74 18.72
N SER A 11 -5.72 25.79 19.64
CA SER A 11 -4.96 25.70 20.90
C SER A 11 -3.45 25.47 20.69
N TYR A 12 -3.03 25.03 19.51
CA TYR A 12 -1.62 24.85 19.17
C TYR A 12 -0.97 26.08 18.53
N PHE A 13 -1.70 27.17 18.26
CA PHE A 13 -1.15 28.31 17.52
C PHE A 13 0.01 28.99 18.22
N SER A 14 -0.07 29.20 19.55
CA SER A 14 1.06 29.75 20.30
C SER A 14 2.29 28.82 20.29
N LEU A 15 2.06 27.50 20.27
CA LEU A 15 3.15 26.52 20.15
C LEU A 15 3.76 26.51 18.74
N LEU A 16 2.93 26.59 17.70
CA LEU A 16 3.39 26.77 16.32
C LEU A 16 4.21 28.04 16.17
N LEU A 17 3.76 29.16 16.73
CA LEU A 17 4.50 30.42 16.71
C LEU A 17 5.89 30.26 17.33
N LYS A 18 5.97 29.66 18.53
CA LYS A 18 7.26 29.33 19.19
C LYS A 18 8.18 28.54 18.24
N TRP A 19 7.65 27.55 17.53
CA TRP A 19 8.44 26.71 16.64
C TRP A 19 8.83 27.42 15.34
N LEU A 20 7.93 28.17 14.72
CA LEU A 20 8.18 28.90 13.47
C LEU A 20 9.26 29.98 13.65
N GLU A 21 9.35 30.58 14.83
CA GLU A 21 10.40 31.56 15.18
C GLU A 21 11.65 30.91 15.80
N ALA A 22 11.67 29.59 16.02
CA ALA A 22 12.86 28.90 16.49
C ALA A 22 13.95 28.90 15.40
N LYS A 23 15.17 29.30 15.75
CA LYS A 23 16.28 29.51 14.79
C LYS A 23 16.48 28.34 13.81
N HIS A 24 16.40 27.10 14.27
CA HIS A 24 16.63 25.91 13.44
C HIS A 24 15.48 25.58 12.49
N VAL A 25 14.27 26.08 12.76
CA VAL A 25 13.11 25.98 11.86
C VAL A 25 13.12 27.17 10.91
N LYS A 26 13.32 28.38 11.44
CA LYS A 26 13.21 29.64 10.71
C LYS A 26 14.07 29.71 9.46
N ILE A 27 15.29 29.16 9.53
CA ILE A 27 16.21 29.13 8.38
C ILE A 27 15.67 28.33 7.19
N TRP A 28 14.70 27.43 7.40
CA TRP A 28 14.14 26.56 6.36
C TRP A 28 12.65 26.80 6.11
N TRP A 29 11.96 27.49 7.01
CA TRP A 29 10.51 27.65 6.97
C TRP A 29 10.13 29.13 7.01
N ASP A 30 9.71 29.66 5.86
CA ASP A 30 9.31 31.05 5.68
C ASP A 30 10.35 32.04 6.31
N PRO A 31 11.65 31.98 5.90
CA PRO A 31 12.73 32.72 6.55
C PRO A 31 12.55 34.25 6.51
N ASP A 32 11.88 34.75 5.47
CA ASP A 32 11.65 36.18 5.26
C ASP A 32 10.39 36.72 5.98
N VAL A 33 9.56 35.84 6.54
CA VAL A 33 8.38 36.24 7.32
C VAL A 33 8.82 36.57 8.74
N GLN A 34 8.13 37.44 9.48
CA GLN A 34 8.25 37.52 10.94
C GLN A 34 6.92 37.05 11.52
N TRP A 35 6.87 35.85 12.11
CA TRP A 35 5.60 35.31 12.58
C TRP A 35 5.12 36.05 13.82
N THR A 36 3.83 36.36 13.84
CA THR A 36 3.10 36.88 15.00
C THR A 36 1.88 36.00 15.25
N ASP A 37 1.25 36.14 16.41
CA ASP A 37 0.00 35.43 16.72
C ASP A 37 -1.08 35.71 15.67
N GLU A 38 -1.17 36.95 15.15
CA GLU A 38 -2.11 37.30 14.08
C GLU A 38 -1.80 36.56 12.78
N LEU A 39 -0.54 36.53 12.34
CA LEU A 39 -0.16 35.86 11.08
C LEU A 39 -0.34 34.35 11.16
N VAL A 40 0.00 33.73 12.29
CA VAL A 40 -0.25 32.31 12.53
C VAL A 40 -1.74 32.04 12.48
N SER A 41 -2.55 32.83 13.18
CA SER A 41 -4.02 32.68 13.18
C SER A 41 -4.59 32.84 11.76
N GLN A 42 -4.17 33.85 11.01
CA GLN A 42 -4.63 34.09 9.64
C GLN A 42 -4.30 32.92 8.69
N LYS A 43 -3.08 32.38 8.76
CA LYS A 43 -2.65 31.28 7.88
C LYS A 43 -3.28 29.95 8.29
N TYR A 44 -3.17 29.57 9.56
CA TYR A 44 -3.48 28.22 10.04
C TYR A 44 -4.95 28.02 10.41
N ALA A 45 -5.77 29.08 10.59
CA ALA A 45 -7.21 28.92 10.85
C ALA A 45 -7.96 28.18 9.73
N ALA A 46 -7.59 28.41 8.46
CA ALA A 46 -8.15 27.65 7.35
C ALA A 46 -7.70 26.18 7.40
N TYR A 47 -6.45 25.93 7.81
CA TYR A 47 -5.88 24.59 7.84
C TYR A 47 -6.54 23.73 8.92
N VAL A 48 -6.88 24.31 10.08
CA VAL A 48 -7.71 23.66 11.12
C VAL A 48 -9.04 23.17 10.56
N LYS A 49 -9.60 23.90 9.58
CA LYS A 49 -10.83 23.52 8.86
C LYS A 49 -10.57 22.55 7.70
N GLY A 50 -9.34 22.09 7.52
CA GLY A 50 -8.95 21.10 6.50
C GLY A 50 -8.71 21.66 5.11
N TYR A 51 -8.53 22.98 4.95
CA TYR A 51 -8.30 23.56 3.63
C TYR A 51 -7.33 24.74 3.62
N LYS A 52 -6.78 25.03 2.44
CA LYS A 52 -6.06 26.27 2.13
C LYS A 52 -6.67 26.87 0.87
N LEU A 53 -6.79 28.19 0.83
CA LEU A 53 -7.30 28.88 -0.36
C LEU A 53 -6.20 29.01 -1.41
N VAL A 54 -6.52 28.61 -2.64
CA VAL A 54 -5.70 28.81 -3.84
C VAL A 54 -6.56 29.56 -4.85
N HIS A 55 -6.21 30.81 -5.13
CA HIS A 55 -7.01 31.71 -5.98
C HIS A 55 -8.51 31.76 -5.58
N GLY A 56 -8.78 31.83 -4.27
CA GLY A 56 -10.15 31.86 -3.72
C GLY A 56 -10.87 30.51 -3.68
N THR A 57 -10.28 29.43 -4.21
CA THR A 57 -10.86 28.09 -4.17
C THR A 57 -10.26 27.29 -2.99
N PRO A 58 -11.08 26.67 -2.12
CA PRO A 58 -10.58 25.82 -1.06
C PRO A 58 -10.01 24.52 -1.61
N LYS A 59 -8.77 24.21 -1.21
CA LYS A 59 -8.07 22.97 -1.55
C LYS A 59 -7.75 22.17 -0.28
N PRO A 60 -7.95 20.85 -0.26
CA PRO A 60 -7.70 20.03 0.93
C PRO A 60 -6.25 20.14 1.41
N ILE A 61 -6.07 20.31 2.71
CA ILE A 61 -4.78 20.19 3.39
C ILE A 61 -5.02 19.57 4.76
N HIS A 62 -4.17 18.65 5.16
CA HIS A 62 -4.35 17.88 6.38
C HIS A 62 -3.20 18.15 7.36
N PRO A 63 -3.34 19.14 8.25
CA PRO A 63 -2.32 19.50 9.24
C PRO A 63 -2.40 18.65 10.51
N TYR A 64 -1.24 18.30 11.05
CA TYR A 64 -1.12 17.53 12.27
C TYR A 64 0.05 18.03 13.14
N ILE A 65 -0.11 17.84 14.44
CA ILE A 65 0.95 17.94 15.44
C ILE A 65 1.57 16.55 15.62
N ILE A 66 2.90 16.48 15.50
CA ILE A 66 3.69 15.29 15.80
C ILE A 66 3.86 15.22 17.31
N CYS A 67 3.46 14.11 17.91
CA CYS A 67 3.62 13.85 19.33
C CYS A 67 4.53 12.65 19.60
N VAL A 68 5.45 12.78 20.56
CA VAL A 68 6.28 11.67 21.08
C VAL A 68 5.93 11.45 22.54
N ASP A 69 5.45 10.25 22.85
CA ASP A 69 4.99 9.89 24.20
C ASP A 69 4.04 10.99 24.75
N GLU A 70 3.03 11.35 23.92
CA GLU A 70 2.00 12.37 24.15
C GLU A 70 2.47 13.84 24.17
N LYS A 71 3.78 14.10 24.14
CA LYS A 71 4.31 15.47 24.08
C LYS A 71 4.34 15.99 22.65
N PRO A 72 3.80 17.19 22.35
CA PRO A 72 3.90 17.79 21.03
C PRO A 72 5.34 18.25 20.76
N ILE A 73 5.90 17.84 19.63
CA ILE A 73 7.32 18.10 19.30
C ILE A 73 7.52 18.79 17.95
N GLY A 74 6.50 18.79 17.08
CA GLY A 74 6.62 19.30 15.73
C GLY A 74 5.29 19.35 15.00
N TYR A 75 5.34 19.76 13.74
CA TYR A 75 4.20 19.93 12.85
C TYR A 75 4.46 19.22 11.53
N ILE A 76 3.42 18.61 10.96
CA ILE A 76 3.45 17.98 9.65
C ILE A 76 2.13 18.20 8.91
N GLN A 77 2.18 18.42 7.60
CA GLN A 77 0.99 18.56 6.77
C GLN A 77 1.06 17.64 5.56
N LEU A 78 -0.09 17.14 5.11
CA LEU A 78 -0.23 16.33 3.89
C LEU A 78 -1.21 16.99 2.93
N TYR A 79 -0.91 16.96 1.65
CA TYR A 79 -1.79 17.47 0.61
C TYR A 79 -1.52 16.81 -0.75
N ASN A 80 -2.43 17.01 -1.70
CA ASN A 80 -2.18 16.67 -3.09
C ASN A 80 -1.19 17.69 -3.70
N ALA A 81 -0.08 17.21 -4.25
CA ALA A 81 0.96 18.07 -4.82
C ALA A 81 0.43 18.99 -5.94
N TYR A 82 -0.59 18.55 -6.68
CA TYR A 82 -1.17 19.30 -7.79
C TYR A 82 -2.22 20.35 -7.37
N ASP A 83 -2.63 20.36 -6.10
CA ASP A 83 -3.62 21.33 -5.62
C ASP A 83 -3.00 22.70 -5.29
N PHE A 84 -1.68 22.76 -5.12
CA PHE A 84 -0.95 23.94 -4.69
C PHE A 84 0.11 24.35 -5.72
N PRO A 85 0.38 25.66 -5.90
CA PRO A 85 1.45 26.09 -6.79
C PRO A 85 2.81 25.56 -6.32
N CYS A 86 3.52 24.89 -7.22
CA CYS A 86 4.93 24.55 -7.05
C CYS A 86 5.80 25.58 -7.77
N SER A 87 7.05 25.71 -7.32
CA SER A 87 8.05 26.60 -7.93
C SER A 87 8.36 26.23 -9.39
N LYS A 88 8.20 24.95 -9.74
CA LYS A 88 8.28 24.42 -11.11
C LYS A 88 7.14 23.46 -11.42
N SER A 89 6.88 23.28 -12.72
CA SER A 89 5.87 22.34 -13.22
C SER A 89 6.19 20.90 -12.81
N LEU A 90 5.22 20.22 -12.20
CA LEU A 90 5.29 18.79 -11.85
C LEU A 90 4.97 17.87 -13.04
N GLN A 91 5.05 18.38 -14.28
CA GLN A 91 4.80 17.60 -15.49
C GLN A 91 5.81 16.44 -15.60
N GLY A 92 5.30 15.25 -15.90
CA GLY A 92 6.11 14.02 -15.97
C GLY A 92 6.27 13.29 -14.64
N LEU A 93 5.80 13.88 -13.52
CA LEU A 93 5.64 13.14 -12.27
C LEU A 93 4.33 12.33 -12.28
N PRO A 94 4.22 11.29 -11.43
CA PRO A 94 3.01 10.47 -11.31
C PRO A 94 1.77 11.31 -10.96
N GLN A 95 0.61 11.01 -11.54
CA GLN A 95 -0.63 11.77 -11.29
C GLN A 95 -1.14 11.65 -9.85
N SER A 96 -0.95 10.50 -9.22
CA SER A 96 -1.33 10.24 -7.82
C SER A 96 -0.13 10.58 -6.91
N LEU A 97 0.02 11.88 -6.62
CA LEU A 97 1.17 12.46 -5.92
C LEU A 97 0.76 13.25 -4.69
N ALA A 98 1.13 12.75 -3.51
CA ALA A 98 1.07 13.53 -2.28
C ALA A 98 2.33 14.40 -2.14
N ALA A 99 2.22 15.51 -1.43
CA ALA A 99 3.34 16.27 -0.90
C ALA A 99 3.11 16.52 0.59
N PHE A 100 4.20 16.78 1.32
CA PHE A 100 4.16 17.03 2.74
C PHE A 100 5.24 18.04 3.13
N ASP A 101 4.94 18.83 4.17
CA ASP A 101 5.93 19.66 4.84
C ASP A 101 6.01 19.28 6.31
N VAL A 102 7.20 19.32 6.89
CA VAL A 102 7.44 18.91 8.27
C VAL A 102 8.46 19.80 8.96
N LEU A 103 8.22 20.08 10.24
CA LEU A 103 9.20 20.71 11.14
C LEU A 103 9.20 19.99 12.49
N ILE A 104 10.37 19.94 13.12
CA ILE A 104 10.53 19.54 14.52
C ILE A 104 10.91 20.79 15.30
N GLY A 105 9.99 21.25 16.14
CA GLY A 105 10.14 22.49 16.89
C GLY A 105 10.95 22.33 18.18
N GLU A 106 10.80 21.20 18.87
CA GLU A 106 11.51 20.95 20.13
C GLU A 106 12.93 20.41 19.87
N THR A 107 13.94 21.20 20.27
CA THR A 107 15.36 20.95 19.94
C THR A 107 15.90 19.66 20.54
N GLU A 108 15.36 19.21 21.66
CA GLU A 108 15.74 17.95 22.32
C GLU A 108 15.39 16.70 21.49
N TYR A 109 14.56 16.83 20.46
CA TYR A 109 14.18 15.74 19.55
C TYR A 109 14.98 15.74 18.23
N LEU A 110 15.83 16.74 18.00
CA LEU A 110 16.70 16.83 16.81
C LEU A 110 17.83 15.81 16.86
N ASN A 111 18.31 15.39 15.68
CA ASN A 111 19.44 14.46 15.51
C ASN A 111 19.30 13.08 16.19
N ARG A 112 18.08 12.69 16.60
CA ARG A 112 17.78 11.39 17.23
C ARG A 112 17.08 10.38 16.30
N GLY A 113 17.01 10.69 15.00
CA GLY A 113 16.27 9.88 14.01
C GLY A 113 14.74 10.06 14.04
N ILE A 114 14.22 10.86 14.96
CA ILE A 114 12.78 11.03 15.21
C ILE A 114 12.06 11.62 14.00
N GLY A 115 12.67 12.57 13.28
CA GLY A 115 12.09 13.12 12.04
C GLY A 115 11.80 12.03 11.00
N ALA A 116 12.76 11.15 10.72
CA ALA A 116 12.58 10.05 9.77
C ALA A 116 11.49 9.06 10.22
N SER A 117 11.47 8.71 11.51
CA SER A 117 10.46 7.83 12.09
C SER A 117 9.06 8.45 12.04
N ALA A 118 8.93 9.76 12.34
CA ALA A 118 7.67 10.48 12.30
C ALA A 118 7.13 10.59 10.87
N ILE A 119 7.97 10.95 9.89
CA ILE A 119 7.59 10.99 8.47
C ILE A 119 7.12 9.60 8.01
N THR A 120 7.87 8.54 8.35
CA THR A 120 7.51 7.18 7.94
C THR A 120 6.17 6.74 8.53
N ALA A 121 5.96 6.95 9.83
CA ALA A 121 4.71 6.62 10.49
C ALA A 121 3.53 7.44 9.94
N PHE A 122 3.72 8.74 9.75
CA PHE A 122 2.71 9.66 9.24
C PHE A 122 2.26 9.28 7.82
N LEU A 123 3.21 9.10 6.90
CA LEU A 123 2.87 8.80 5.51
C LEU A 123 2.23 7.41 5.36
N ASN A 124 2.65 6.41 6.14
CA ASN A 124 1.96 5.11 6.13
C ASN A 124 0.51 5.23 6.60
N GLN A 125 0.22 6.12 7.55
CA GLN A 125 -1.12 6.27 8.14
C GLN A 125 -2.04 7.15 7.29
N TYR A 126 -1.54 8.25 6.73
CA TYR A 126 -2.38 9.29 6.13
C TYR A 126 -2.23 9.44 4.62
N ALA A 127 -1.17 8.90 4.00
CA ALA A 127 -0.94 9.02 2.55
C ALA A 127 -1.32 7.74 1.77
N ALA A 128 -2.13 6.86 2.35
CA ALA A 128 -2.47 5.56 1.78
C ALA A 128 -3.14 5.65 0.40
N SER A 129 -3.87 6.73 0.12
CA SER A 129 -4.55 7.00 -1.15
C SER A 129 -3.64 7.45 -2.29
N TYR A 130 -2.34 7.66 -2.02
CA TYR A 130 -1.38 8.14 -3.02
C TYR A 130 -0.37 7.05 -3.39
N THR A 131 -0.02 6.99 -4.68
CA THR A 131 1.01 6.06 -5.19
C THR A 131 2.42 6.55 -4.95
N HIS A 132 2.58 7.88 -4.96
CA HIS A 132 3.87 8.53 -4.81
C HIS A 132 3.76 9.68 -3.84
N ILE A 133 4.87 9.96 -3.18
CA ILE A 133 5.01 11.06 -2.24
C ILE A 133 6.22 11.86 -2.68
N PHE A 134 6.01 13.16 -2.85
CA PHE A 134 6.99 14.14 -3.27
C PHE A 134 7.48 14.95 -2.08
N ALA A 135 8.76 15.31 -2.13
CA ALA A 135 9.36 16.27 -1.23
C ALA A 135 10.37 17.12 -2.02
N ASP A 136 10.45 18.39 -1.68
CA ASP A 136 11.28 19.42 -2.32
C ASP A 136 12.12 20.19 -1.29
N PRO A 137 12.91 19.51 -0.43
CA PRO A 137 13.79 20.22 0.48
C PRO A 137 14.78 21.11 -0.28
N GLU A 138 15.16 22.23 0.33
CA GLU A 138 16.30 22.99 -0.14
C GLU A 138 17.56 22.09 -0.14
N ARG A 139 18.38 22.16 -1.19
CA ARG A 139 19.50 21.23 -1.41
C ARG A 139 20.57 21.27 -0.31
N THR A 140 20.64 22.37 0.43
CA THR A 140 21.58 22.62 1.53
C THR A 140 21.02 22.14 2.88
N ASN A 141 19.73 21.79 2.95
CA ASN A 141 19.09 21.22 4.13
C ASN A 141 19.43 19.73 4.28
N PHE A 142 20.70 19.44 4.54
CA PHE A 142 21.21 18.07 4.66
C PHE A 142 20.51 17.27 5.76
N ALA A 143 19.99 17.93 6.80
CA ALA A 143 19.24 17.27 7.86
C ALA A 143 17.90 16.72 7.34
N ALA A 144 17.13 17.53 6.61
CA ALA A 144 15.88 17.10 5.98
C ALA A 144 16.14 16.01 4.93
N ILE A 145 17.12 16.21 4.04
CA ILE A 145 17.47 15.24 2.99
C ILE A 145 17.81 13.87 3.59
N ARG A 146 18.65 13.81 4.63
CA ARG A 146 18.98 12.55 5.33
C ARG A 146 17.77 11.94 6.02
N ALA A 147 16.87 12.74 6.58
CA ALA A 147 15.62 12.24 7.17
C ALA A 147 14.71 11.63 6.10
N TYR A 148 14.60 12.26 4.93
CA TYR A 148 13.80 11.79 3.80
C TYR A 148 14.39 10.51 3.19
N GLU A 149 15.71 10.44 2.99
CA GLU A 149 16.41 9.22 2.56
C GLU A 149 16.12 8.06 3.53
N LYS A 150 16.24 8.29 4.86
CA LYS A 150 15.90 7.29 5.88
C LYS A 150 14.42 6.91 5.89
N ALA A 151 13.54 7.82 5.48
CA ALA A 151 12.12 7.55 5.30
C ALA A 151 11.79 6.85 3.97
N GLY A 152 12.80 6.54 3.14
CA GLY A 152 12.67 5.78 1.90
C GLY A 152 12.50 6.63 0.64
N PHE A 153 12.75 7.95 0.71
CA PHE A 153 12.76 8.80 -0.47
C PHE A 153 14.06 8.65 -1.25
N LYS A 154 13.95 8.70 -2.59
CA LYS A 154 15.09 8.72 -3.50
C LYS A 154 15.20 10.12 -4.12
N LYS A 155 16.43 10.58 -4.35
CA LYS A 155 16.69 11.82 -5.09
C LYS A 155 16.24 11.63 -6.54
N LEU A 156 15.45 12.57 -7.04
CA LEU A 156 14.95 12.56 -8.41
C LEU A 156 15.75 13.53 -9.29
N SER A 157 15.83 14.79 -8.90
CA SER A 157 16.52 15.82 -9.67
C SER A 157 16.83 17.05 -8.81
N LEU A 158 17.92 17.74 -9.13
CA LEU A 158 18.20 19.06 -8.57
C LEU A 158 17.53 20.11 -9.47
N GLN A 159 16.88 21.10 -8.87
CA GLN A 159 16.33 22.27 -9.55
C GLN A 159 17.23 23.48 -9.29
N PRO A 160 18.17 23.83 -10.20
CA PRO A 160 19.19 24.83 -9.91
C PRO A 160 18.62 26.22 -9.63
N ASP A 161 17.54 26.59 -10.32
CA ASP A 161 16.95 27.94 -10.23
C ASP A 161 16.21 28.19 -8.91
N THR A 162 15.70 27.13 -8.27
CA THR A 162 14.94 27.21 -7.01
C THR A 162 15.74 26.69 -5.83
N ASN A 163 16.94 26.15 -6.07
CA ASN A 163 17.79 25.49 -5.09
C ASN A 163 17.15 24.26 -4.40
N GLU A 164 16.06 23.73 -4.95
CA GLU A 164 15.35 22.56 -4.43
C GLU A 164 15.98 21.26 -4.93
N LEU A 165 16.06 20.26 -4.05
CA LEU A 165 16.36 18.89 -4.42
C LEU A 165 15.07 18.09 -4.41
N TRP A 166 14.53 17.80 -5.58
CA TRP A 166 13.34 16.97 -5.70
C TRP A 166 13.64 15.53 -5.28
N MET A 167 12.79 15.02 -4.41
CA MET A 167 12.85 13.67 -3.89
C MET A 167 11.48 13.01 -4.03
N ILE A 168 11.47 11.72 -4.33
CA ILE A 168 10.24 10.96 -4.52
C ILE A 168 10.32 9.63 -3.80
N LYS A 169 9.19 9.23 -3.22
CA LYS A 169 8.98 7.90 -2.63
C LYS A 169 7.79 7.26 -3.31
N GLN A 170 8.01 6.07 -3.88
CA GLN A 170 6.94 5.22 -4.37
C GLN A 170 6.39 4.38 -3.21
N LYS A 171 5.07 4.28 -3.08
CA LYS A 171 4.40 3.33 -2.18
C LYS A 171 4.63 1.92 -2.74
N ASN A 172 5.01 0.99 -1.87
CA ASN A 172 5.04 -0.42 -2.27
C ASN A 172 3.62 -0.91 -2.52
N THR A 173 3.42 -1.55 -3.66
CA THR A 173 2.20 -2.30 -3.95
C THR A 173 2.47 -3.79 -3.73
N TYR A 174 1.45 -4.53 -3.33
CA TYR A 174 1.54 -5.97 -3.08
C TYR A 174 0.64 -6.75 -4.02
N ILE A 175 1.16 -7.89 -4.48
CA ILE A 175 0.38 -8.95 -5.13
C ILE A 175 0.50 -10.20 -4.27
N ILE A 176 -0.57 -10.54 -3.56
CA ILE A 176 -0.68 -11.79 -2.81
C ILE A 176 -1.34 -12.83 -3.72
N TYR A 177 -0.72 -13.98 -3.91
CA TYR A 177 -1.31 -15.05 -4.71
C TYR A 177 -1.57 -16.29 -3.86
N LEU A 178 -2.84 -16.46 -3.46
CA LEU A 178 -3.27 -17.59 -2.65
C LEU A 178 -3.55 -18.81 -3.54
N PHE A 179 -2.83 -19.90 -3.31
CA PHE A 179 -3.08 -21.17 -4.00
C PHE A 179 -3.08 -22.36 -3.04
N GLY A 180 -3.66 -23.46 -3.47
CA GLY A 180 -3.83 -24.69 -2.68
C GLY A 180 -5.08 -25.46 -3.10
N HIS A 181 -5.36 -26.59 -2.45
CA HIS A 181 -6.51 -27.43 -2.81
C HIS A 181 -7.86 -26.71 -2.65
N PRO A 182 -8.92 -27.14 -3.38
CA PRO A 182 -10.28 -26.68 -3.11
C PRO A 182 -10.66 -26.97 -1.66
N GLY A 183 -11.13 -26.00 -0.87
CA GLY A 183 -11.42 -26.24 0.57
C GLY A 183 -10.48 -25.55 1.55
N THR A 184 -9.30 -25.11 1.11
CA THR A 184 -8.30 -24.45 1.97
C THR A 184 -8.69 -23.04 2.44
N GLY A 185 -9.87 -22.50 2.07
CA GLY A 185 -10.31 -21.19 2.54
C GLY A 185 -9.74 -19.98 1.79
N LYS A 186 -9.15 -20.16 0.59
CA LYS A 186 -8.61 -19.06 -0.25
C LYS A 186 -9.53 -17.85 -0.33
N TYR A 187 -10.81 -18.06 -0.65
CA TYR A 187 -11.77 -16.95 -0.76
C TYR A 187 -12.06 -16.29 0.58
N THR A 188 -12.28 -17.06 1.65
CA THR A 188 -12.58 -16.48 2.96
C THR A 188 -11.39 -15.68 3.49
N ILE A 189 -10.16 -16.15 3.26
CA ILE A 189 -8.94 -15.41 3.58
C ILE A 189 -8.83 -14.15 2.73
N SER A 190 -9.14 -14.24 1.43
CA SER A 190 -9.10 -13.06 0.55
C SER A 190 -10.11 -11.99 0.95
N GLN A 191 -11.30 -12.36 1.46
CA GLN A 191 -12.27 -11.42 2.03
C GLN A 191 -11.76 -10.73 3.30
N GLU A 192 -10.99 -11.41 4.14
CA GLU A 192 -10.36 -10.78 5.30
C GLU A 192 -9.26 -9.81 4.87
N LEU A 193 -8.45 -10.17 3.87
CA LEU A 193 -7.43 -9.27 3.30
C LEU A 193 -8.05 -8.01 2.69
N MET A 194 -9.27 -8.06 2.14
CA MET A 194 -9.96 -6.86 1.63
C MET A 194 -10.15 -5.76 2.66
N LYS A 195 -10.22 -6.13 3.95
CA LYS A 195 -10.33 -5.16 5.05
C LYS A 195 -9.05 -4.35 5.26
N HIS A 196 -7.96 -4.69 4.56
CA HIS A 196 -6.62 -4.13 4.71
C HIS A 196 -6.05 -3.55 3.39
N ASP A 197 -6.87 -2.85 2.60
CA ASP A 197 -6.43 -2.17 1.35
C ASP A 197 -6.03 -3.15 0.22
N PHE A 198 -6.66 -4.32 0.17
CA PHE A 198 -6.54 -5.28 -0.94
C PHE A 198 -7.84 -5.38 -1.74
N ILE A 199 -7.72 -5.50 -3.06
CA ILE A 199 -8.80 -5.84 -3.96
C ILE A 199 -8.69 -7.32 -4.32
N VAL A 200 -9.81 -8.05 -4.25
CA VAL A 200 -9.87 -9.46 -4.63
C VAL A 200 -10.06 -9.59 -6.14
N CYS A 201 -9.10 -10.24 -6.79
CA CYS A 201 -9.20 -10.72 -8.16
C CYS A 201 -9.16 -12.26 -8.14
N ASP A 202 -10.27 -12.88 -7.74
CA ASP A 202 -10.37 -14.33 -7.68
C ASP A 202 -10.60 -14.95 -9.08
N ASN A 203 -10.39 -16.27 -9.19
CA ASN A 203 -10.59 -16.98 -10.46
C ASN A 203 -12.05 -16.85 -10.97
N GLN A 204 -13.03 -16.62 -10.09
CA GLN A 204 -14.42 -16.47 -10.53
C GLN A 204 -14.65 -15.14 -11.25
N LEU A 205 -14.02 -14.04 -10.80
CA LEU A 205 -14.06 -12.77 -11.51
C LEU A 205 -13.66 -12.92 -12.99
N ILE A 206 -12.65 -13.76 -13.25
CA ILE A 206 -12.11 -14.01 -14.59
C ILE A 206 -12.99 -15.00 -15.38
N ASN A 207 -13.47 -16.07 -14.75
CA ASN A 207 -14.19 -17.15 -15.44
C ASN A 207 -15.66 -16.84 -15.72
N ASN A 208 -16.31 -16.07 -14.82
CA ASN A 208 -17.76 -15.86 -14.83
C ASN A 208 -18.31 -15.25 -16.13
N PRO A 209 -17.62 -14.33 -16.84
CA PRO A 209 -18.10 -13.86 -18.13
C PRO A 209 -18.36 -14.98 -19.15
N ILE A 210 -17.54 -16.04 -19.14
CA ILE A 210 -17.71 -17.20 -20.03
C ILE A 210 -18.67 -18.21 -19.44
N PHE A 211 -18.59 -18.49 -18.13
CA PHE A 211 -19.49 -19.42 -17.46
C PHE A 211 -20.96 -18.99 -17.58
N ALA A 212 -21.25 -17.69 -17.49
CA ALA A 212 -22.60 -17.15 -17.66
C ALA A 212 -23.14 -17.39 -19.07
N LEU A 213 -22.30 -17.25 -20.10
CA LEU A 213 -22.70 -17.45 -21.50
C LEU A 213 -22.85 -18.93 -21.87
N LEU A 214 -22.18 -19.82 -21.15
CA LEU A 214 -22.32 -21.27 -21.30
C LEU A 214 -23.44 -21.86 -20.43
N ASN A 215 -24.13 -21.04 -19.63
CA ASN A 215 -25.07 -21.49 -18.61
C ASN A 215 -24.48 -22.60 -17.73
N TYR A 216 -23.25 -22.36 -17.25
CA TYR A 216 -22.48 -23.37 -16.53
C TYR A 216 -23.16 -23.76 -15.21
N ASP A 217 -23.35 -25.06 -15.02
CA ASP A 217 -24.02 -25.65 -13.85
C ASP A 217 -23.07 -25.95 -12.67
N GLY A 218 -21.76 -25.77 -12.87
CA GLY A 218 -20.73 -26.09 -11.88
C GLY A 218 -20.18 -27.52 -11.96
N PHE A 219 -20.72 -28.37 -12.86
CA PHE A 219 -20.37 -29.80 -12.95
C PHE A 219 -19.96 -30.21 -14.36
N SER A 220 -20.56 -29.60 -15.37
CA SER A 220 -20.31 -29.88 -16.78
C SER A 220 -18.86 -29.61 -17.18
N LYS A 221 -18.34 -30.32 -18.19
CA LYS A 221 -17.04 -29.98 -18.76
C LYS A 221 -17.15 -28.71 -19.57
N ILE A 222 -16.25 -27.76 -19.31
CA ILE A 222 -16.11 -26.55 -20.12
C ILE A 222 -15.41 -26.92 -21.43
N PRO A 223 -15.94 -26.53 -22.60
CA PRO A 223 -15.30 -26.80 -23.89
C PRO A 223 -13.99 -26.01 -24.04
N GLU A 224 -13.07 -26.51 -24.86
CA GLU A 224 -11.73 -25.93 -25.07
C GLU A 224 -11.78 -24.46 -25.50
N PHE A 225 -12.64 -24.10 -26.46
CA PHE A 225 -12.82 -22.71 -26.89
C PHE A 225 -13.28 -21.77 -25.75
N GLY A 226 -13.95 -22.32 -24.73
CA GLY A 226 -14.34 -21.61 -23.51
C GLY A 226 -13.12 -21.32 -22.64
N TRP A 227 -12.25 -22.30 -22.44
CA TRP A 227 -10.97 -22.11 -21.74
C TRP A 227 -10.05 -21.12 -22.47
N ASP A 228 -10.01 -21.15 -23.81
CA ASP A 228 -9.26 -20.18 -24.61
C ASP A 228 -9.76 -18.74 -24.39
N ALA A 229 -11.09 -18.57 -24.34
CA ALA A 229 -11.70 -17.27 -24.09
C ALA A 229 -11.41 -16.76 -22.67
N ILE A 230 -11.49 -17.65 -21.67
CA ILE A 230 -11.10 -17.36 -20.28
C ILE A 230 -9.63 -16.95 -20.20
N GLY A 231 -8.74 -17.65 -20.92
CA GLY A 231 -7.32 -17.31 -21.00
C GLY A 231 -7.08 -15.89 -21.53
N ARG A 232 -7.81 -15.48 -22.59
CA ARG A 232 -7.74 -14.11 -23.12
C ARG A 232 -8.27 -13.06 -22.12
N ILE A 233 -9.37 -13.35 -21.42
CA ILE A 233 -9.90 -12.46 -20.38
C ILE A 233 -8.88 -12.29 -19.25
N ARG A 234 -8.26 -13.39 -18.80
CA ARG A 234 -7.21 -13.36 -17.78
C ARG A 234 -6.06 -12.44 -18.18
N THR A 235 -5.59 -12.53 -19.42
CA THR A 235 -4.55 -11.64 -19.95
C THR A 235 -4.98 -10.17 -19.87
N VAL A 236 -6.18 -9.82 -20.33
CA VAL A 236 -6.70 -8.44 -20.27
C VAL A 236 -6.80 -7.92 -18.83
N VAL A 237 -7.26 -8.76 -17.90
CA VAL A 237 -7.34 -8.40 -16.47
C VAL A 237 -5.95 -8.17 -15.89
N PHE A 238 -4.97 -9.01 -16.21
CA PHE A 238 -3.60 -8.86 -15.71
C PHE A 238 -2.87 -7.67 -16.35
N ASP A 239 -3.14 -7.35 -17.61
CA ASP A 239 -2.63 -6.13 -18.25
C ASP A 239 -3.19 -4.88 -17.56
N PHE A 240 -4.48 -4.88 -17.20
CA PHE A 240 -5.07 -3.81 -16.41
C PHE A 240 -4.41 -3.68 -15.03
N ILE A 241 -4.27 -4.79 -14.28
CA ILE A 241 -3.64 -4.77 -12.95
C ILE A 241 -2.19 -4.27 -13.05
N THR A 242 -1.46 -4.60 -14.12
CA THR A 242 -0.10 -4.10 -14.37
C THR A 242 -0.05 -2.57 -14.40
N MET A 243 -1.07 -1.92 -14.98
CA MET A 243 -1.15 -0.47 -15.12
C MET A 243 -1.75 0.23 -13.89
N GLU A 244 -2.62 -0.44 -13.15
CA GLU A 244 -3.23 0.11 -11.93
C GLU A 244 -2.24 0.05 -10.77
N GLN A 245 -1.89 1.21 -10.20
CA GLN A 245 -0.82 1.34 -9.20
C GLN A 245 -1.32 1.72 -7.80
N ASN A 246 -2.61 2.04 -7.62
CA ASN A 246 -3.09 2.59 -6.35
C ASN A 246 -3.41 1.50 -5.31
N HIS A 247 -3.78 0.30 -5.74
CA HIS A 247 -4.32 -0.73 -4.86
C HIS A 247 -3.37 -1.90 -4.65
N ASN A 248 -3.58 -2.70 -3.61
CA ASN A 248 -2.98 -4.03 -3.53
C ASN A 248 -3.96 -5.06 -4.07
N TYR A 249 -3.47 -6.19 -4.58
CA TYR A 249 -4.35 -7.25 -5.07
C TYR A 249 -4.08 -8.57 -4.39
N VAL A 250 -5.16 -9.30 -4.12
CA VAL A 250 -5.11 -10.71 -3.76
C VAL A 250 -5.75 -11.52 -4.88
N LEU A 251 -4.96 -12.41 -5.46
CA LEU A 251 -5.39 -13.37 -6.46
C LEU A 251 -5.56 -14.73 -5.81
N THR A 252 -6.47 -15.55 -6.34
CA THR A 252 -6.66 -16.90 -5.83
C THR A 252 -6.78 -17.91 -6.95
N ASN A 253 -6.09 -19.04 -6.86
CA ASN A 253 -6.25 -20.13 -7.80
C ASN A 253 -6.09 -21.52 -7.15
N CYS A 254 -6.48 -22.58 -7.85
CA CYS A 254 -6.07 -23.95 -7.54
C CYS A 254 -5.03 -24.32 -8.59
N LEU A 255 -3.79 -24.61 -8.19
CA LEU A 255 -2.68 -24.85 -9.11
C LEU A 255 -2.05 -26.20 -8.83
N TYR A 256 -2.05 -27.05 -9.84
CA TYR A 256 -1.44 -28.37 -9.80
C TYR A 256 -0.16 -28.42 -10.63
N GLU A 257 0.57 -29.51 -10.48
CA GLU A 257 1.83 -29.77 -11.17
C GLU A 257 1.56 -30.17 -12.65
N ASN A 258 1.18 -29.19 -13.46
CA ASN A 258 0.94 -29.31 -14.91
C ASN A 258 1.35 -28.03 -15.66
N GLU A 259 1.50 -28.13 -16.99
CA GLU A 259 1.97 -27.04 -17.84
C GLU A 259 1.05 -25.80 -17.80
N GLY A 260 -0.27 -25.98 -17.90
CA GLY A 260 -1.21 -24.86 -17.93
C GLY A 260 -1.28 -24.07 -16.61
N ASP A 261 -1.17 -24.75 -15.48
CA ASP A 261 -1.12 -24.10 -14.16
C ASP A 261 0.23 -23.44 -13.90
N ARG A 262 1.33 -24.01 -14.42
CA ARG A 262 2.65 -23.37 -14.42
C ARG A 262 2.63 -22.08 -15.22
N ASP A 263 2.03 -22.08 -16.41
CA ASP A 263 1.85 -20.88 -17.22
C ASP A 263 1.01 -19.84 -16.50
N CYS A 264 -0.08 -20.26 -15.83
CA CYS A 264 -0.91 -19.36 -15.04
C CYS A 264 -0.11 -18.73 -13.88
N TYR A 265 0.73 -19.48 -13.20
CA TYR A 265 1.61 -18.96 -12.14
C TYR A 265 2.59 -17.93 -12.70
N ILE A 266 3.31 -18.28 -13.76
CA ILE A 266 4.29 -17.40 -14.43
C ILE A 266 3.62 -16.10 -14.90
N GLN A 267 2.38 -16.19 -15.40
CA GLN A 267 1.63 -15.01 -15.83
C GLN A 267 1.38 -14.02 -14.68
N VAL A 268 1.00 -14.53 -13.50
CA VAL A 268 0.79 -13.69 -12.30
C VAL A 268 2.10 -13.11 -11.80
N GLU A 269 3.16 -13.90 -11.74
CA GLU A 269 4.49 -13.45 -11.32
C GLU A 269 5.04 -12.36 -12.26
N THR A 270 4.91 -12.57 -13.57
CA THR A 270 5.33 -11.61 -14.60
C THR A 270 4.54 -10.31 -14.49
N MET A 271 3.22 -10.39 -14.25
CA MET A 271 2.38 -9.22 -14.02
C MET A 271 2.84 -8.45 -12.77
N ALA A 272 3.08 -9.13 -11.65
CA ALA A 272 3.52 -8.50 -10.41
C ALA A 272 4.90 -7.83 -10.58
N LEU A 273 5.82 -8.46 -11.31
CA LEU A 273 7.13 -7.90 -11.63
C LEU A 273 7.02 -6.64 -12.50
N LYS A 274 6.25 -6.68 -13.59
CA LYS A 274 6.02 -5.52 -14.46
C LYS A 274 5.37 -4.36 -13.73
N ARG A 275 4.47 -4.68 -12.78
CA ARG A 275 3.81 -3.72 -11.91
C ARG A 275 4.74 -3.11 -10.85
N ASN A 276 5.95 -3.66 -10.68
CA ASN A 276 6.88 -3.35 -9.58
C ASN A 276 6.26 -3.59 -8.19
N SER A 277 5.42 -4.61 -8.08
CA SER A 277 4.82 -5.03 -6.82
C SER A 277 5.68 -6.06 -6.09
N ILE A 278 5.60 -6.06 -4.76
CA ILE A 278 6.11 -7.16 -3.94
C ILE A 278 5.17 -8.36 -4.17
N PHE A 279 5.67 -9.36 -4.90
CA PHE A 279 4.94 -10.60 -5.17
C PHE A 279 5.13 -11.61 -4.04
N ILE A 280 4.03 -12.18 -3.56
CA ILE A 280 3.98 -13.11 -2.43
C ILE A 280 3.10 -14.31 -2.82
N PRO A 281 3.70 -15.39 -3.33
CA PRO A 281 2.98 -16.64 -3.49
C PRO A 281 2.73 -17.26 -2.11
N VAL A 282 1.47 -17.59 -1.83
CA VAL A 282 1.04 -18.19 -0.55
C VAL A 282 0.42 -19.55 -0.82
N LYS A 283 1.13 -20.60 -0.43
CA LYS A 283 0.67 -21.99 -0.54
C LYS A 283 -0.08 -22.36 0.73
N LEU A 284 -1.39 -22.59 0.61
CA LEU A 284 -2.23 -23.00 1.73
C LEU A 284 -2.20 -24.52 1.87
N LEU A 285 -1.74 -24.97 3.04
CA LEU A 285 -1.72 -26.37 3.46
C LEU A 285 -2.89 -26.63 4.43
N ILE A 286 -3.41 -27.85 4.42
CA ILE A 286 -4.54 -28.24 5.27
C ILE A 286 -4.42 -29.72 5.61
N SER A 287 -4.77 -30.09 6.84
CA SER A 287 -4.86 -31.49 7.27
C SER A 287 -6.05 -32.17 6.58
N GLU A 288 -5.91 -33.46 6.34
CA GLU A 288 -6.95 -34.27 5.68
C GLU A 288 -8.30 -34.19 6.43
N GLU A 289 -8.26 -34.28 7.76
CA GLU A 289 -9.45 -34.20 8.62
C GLU A 289 -10.19 -32.86 8.46
N GLU A 290 -9.46 -31.75 8.53
CA GLU A 290 -10.06 -30.42 8.39
C GLU A 290 -10.51 -30.15 6.95
N HIS A 291 -9.78 -30.70 5.97
CA HIS A 291 -10.11 -30.58 4.56
C HIS A 291 -11.45 -31.25 4.25
N LEU A 292 -11.66 -32.46 4.77
CA LEU A 292 -12.92 -33.19 4.67
C LEU A 292 -14.08 -32.41 5.31
N ARG A 293 -13.86 -31.87 6.51
CA ARG A 293 -14.85 -31.02 7.20
C ARG A 293 -15.23 -29.79 6.37
N ARG A 294 -14.25 -29.14 5.73
CA ARG A 294 -14.49 -27.91 4.94
C ARG A 294 -15.09 -28.17 3.57
N ILE A 295 -14.71 -29.25 2.87
CA ILE A 295 -15.23 -29.56 1.54
C ILE A 295 -16.72 -29.88 1.60
N THR A 296 -17.15 -30.62 2.62
CA THR A 296 -18.53 -31.10 2.74
C THR A 296 -19.56 -30.04 3.14
N VAL A 297 -19.12 -28.79 3.40
CA VAL A 297 -19.99 -27.68 3.79
C VAL A 297 -20.95 -27.29 2.64
N PRO A 298 -22.29 -27.35 2.81
CA PRO A 298 -23.25 -27.11 1.74
C PRO A 298 -23.19 -25.70 1.11
N SER A 299 -22.81 -24.67 1.88
CA SER A 299 -22.75 -23.28 1.41
C SER A 299 -21.78 -23.07 0.24
N ARG A 300 -20.84 -23.99 0.03
CA ARG A 300 -19.90 -23.99 -1.10
C ARG A 300 -20.59 -24.07 -2.46
N ARG A 301 -21.74 -24.75 -2.53
CA ARG A 301 -22.53 -24.89 -3.77
C ARG A 301 -23.00 -23.55 -4.32
N ALA A 302 -23.23 -22.55 -3.46
CA ALA A 302 -23.63 -21.20 -3.87
C ALA A 302 -22.59 -20.51 -4.77
N ARG A 303 -21.36 -21.04 -4.82
CA ARG A 303 -20.27 -20.55 -5.68
C ARG A 303 -19.76 -21.61 -6.65
N TRP A 304 -20.59 -22.60 -6.99
CA TRP A 304 -20.24 -23.68 -7.93
C TRP A 304 -18.97 -24.45 -7.52
N LYS A 305 -18.72 -24.57 -6.22
CA LYS A 305 -17.61 -25.38 -5.69
C LYS A 305 -18.11 -26.75 -5.30
N SER A 306 -17.31 -27.76 -5.62
CA SER A 306 -17.57 -29.14 -5.22
C SER A 306 -17.66 -29.28 -3.69
N ILE A 307 -18.52 -30.22 -3.29
CA ILE A 307 -18.68 -30.69 -1.92
C ILE A 307 -18.46 -32.21 -1.79
N ASP A 308 -17.91 -32.83 -2.83
CA ASP A 308 -17.63 -34.27 -2.84
C ASP A 308 -16.46 -34.56 -1.88
N PRO A 309 -16.66 -35.37 -0.82
CA PRO A 309 -15.57 -35.75 0.08
C PRO A 309 -14.41 -36.45 -0.63
N GLN A 310 -14.62 -37.03 -1.83
CA GLN A 310 -13.56 -37.63 -2.63
C GLN A 310 -12.52 -36.62 -3.11
N ASP A 311 -12.86 -35.33 -3.18
CA ASP A 311 -11.92 -34.27 -3.56
C ASP A 311 -10.77 -34.09 -2.56
N VAL A 312 -10.93 -34.57 -1.32
CA VAL A 312 -9.84 -34.60 -0.32
C VAL A 312 -8.73 -35.56 -0.75
N TYR A 313 -9.10 -36.67 -1.38
CA TYR A 313 -8.17 -37.71 -1.82
C TYR A 313 -7.66 -37.49 -3.24
N GLN A 314 -7.78 -36.26 -3.77
CA GLN A 314 -7.18 -35.90 -5.06
C GLN A 314 -5.68 -36.21 -5.06
N ARG A 315 -5.25 -36.97 -6.07
CA ARG A 315 -3.86 -37.42 -6.21
C ARG A 315 -2.93 -36.40 -6.87
N GLU A 316 -3.50 -35.35 -7.46
CA GLU A 316 -2.73 -34.32 -8.15
C GLU A 316 -1.98 -33.47 -7.14
N GLN A 317 -0.66 -33.42 -7.29
CA GLN A 317 0.20 -32.63 -6.42
C GLN A 317 0.03 -31.15 -6.75
N LEU A 318 -0.03 -30.30 -5.73
CA LEU A 318 0.06 -28.86 -5.90
C LEU A 318 1.42 -28.51 -6.54
N ILE A 319 1.41 -27.47 -7.36
CA ILE A 319 2.60 -26.95 -8.01
C ILE A 319 3.76 -26.72 -7.02
N HIS A 320 4.97 -27.12 -7.41
CA HIS A 320 6.19 -26.74 -6.69
C HIS A 320 6.68 -25.36 -7.16
N ILE A 321 6.85 -24.44 -6.19
CA ILE A 321 7.27 -23.06 -6.41
C ILE A 321 8.61 -22.84 -5.72
N ASP A 322 9.58 -22.34 -6.48
CA ASP A 322 10.84 -21.81 -5.95
C ASP A 322 10.81 -20.29 -6.08
N HIS A 323 10.45 -19.60 -4.99
CA HIS A 323 10.38 -18.14 -4.95
C HIS A 323 10.81 -17.64 -3.56
N PRO A 324 11.67 -16.60 -3.47
CA PRO A 324 12.22 -16.14 -2.19
C PRO A 324 11.19 -15.61 -1.20
N HIS A 325 10.02 -15.20 -1.69
CA HIS A 325 8.89 -14.72 -0.88
C HIS A 325 7.76 -15.76 -0.73
N LEU A 326 8.00 -17.04 -1.05
CA LEU A 326 7.01 -18.09 -0.85
C LEU A 326 6.68 -18.21 0.64
N LEU A 327 5.39 -18.15 0.95
CA LEU A 327 4.84 -18.45 2.27
C LEU A 327 4.03 -19.74 2.20
N GLU A 328 4.49 -20.79 2.86
CA GLU A 328 3.67 -21.97 3.13
C GLU A 328 2.94 -21.78 4.46
N LEU A 329 1.60 -21.87 4.43
CA LEU A 329 0.75 -21.59 5.58
C LEU A 329 -0.21 -22.75 5.83
N ASP A 330 -0.05 -23.43 6.96
CA ASP A 330 -1.02 -24.41 7.44
C ASP A 330 -2.25 -23.69 8.04
N VAL A 331 -3.40 -23.91 7.41
CA VAL A 331 -4.67 -23.28 7.80
C VAL A 331 -5.60 -24.22 8.57
N SER A 332 -5.12 -25.39 9.00
CA SER A 332 -5.92 -26.43 9.65
C SER A 332 -6.57 -25.92 10.95
N ALA A 333 -5.79 -25.22 11.77
CA ALA A 333 -6.23 -24.67 13.05
C ALA A 333 -6.49 -23.15 13.02
N LEU A 334 -6.38 -22.50 11.85
CA LEU A 334 -6.53 -21.05 11.72
C LEU A 334 -7.92 -20.67 11.22
N SER A 335 -8.49 -19.64 11.84
CA SER A 335 -9.58 -18.88 11.23
C SER A 335 -9.07 -18.09 10.01
N ALA A 336 -9.99 -17.68 9.13
CA ALA A 336 -9.62 -16.86 7.97
C ALA A 336 -8.96 -15.53 8.37
N ALA A 337 -9.39 -14.92 9.49
CA ALA A 337 -8.83 -13.67 10.00
C ALA A 337 -7.39 -13.85 10.49
N GLN A 338 -7.13 -14.90 11.28
CA GLN A 338 -5.77 -15.22 11.74
C GLN A 338 -4.83 -15.56 10.57
N ALA A 339 -5.32 -16.29 9.57
CA ALA A 339 -4.54 -16.58 8.37
C ALA A 339 -4.21 -15.31 7.59
N ALA A 340 -5.17 -14.38 7.43
CA ALA A 340 -4.94 -13.09 6.78
C ALA A 340 -3.92 -12.23 7.56
N GLU A 341 -4.02 -12.18 8.89
CA GLU A 341 -3.07 -11.47 9.75
C GLU A 341 -1.63 -12.01 9.57
N ASN A 342 -1.44 -13.33 9.61
CA ASN A 342 -0.13 -13.96 9.37
C ASN A 342 0.44 -13.60 7.99
N ILE A 343 -0.40 -13.58 6.94
CA ILE A 343 0.02 -13.20 5.59
C ILE A 343 0.43 -11.72 5.55
N LEU A 344 -0.34 -10.83 6.17
CA LEU A 344 -0.04 -9.40 6.21
C LEU A 344 1.25 -9.11 6.98
N GLU A 345 1.46 -9.77 8.12
CA GLU A 345 2.69 -9.65 8.88
C GLU A 345 3.91 -10.07 8.05
N TYR A 346 3.80 -11.19 7.33
CA TYR A 346 4.86 -11.66 6.44
C TYR A 346 5.10 -10.65 5.30
N ALA A 347 4.04 -10.23 4.62
CA ALA A 347 4.10 -9.27 3.51
C ALA A 347 4.79 -7.96 3.92
N PHE A 348 4.40 -7.40 5.05
CA PHE A 348 4.93 -6.12 5.51
C PHE A 348 6.34 -6.22 6.11
N LYS A 349 6.79 -7.42 6.51
CA LYS A 349 8.20 -7.65 6.85
C LYS A 349 9.11 -7.58 5.61
N LEU A 350 8.67 -8.05 4.45
CA LEU A 350 9.46 -8.01 3.21
C LEU A 350 9.81 -6.58 2.77
N LYS A 351 8.96 -5.60 3.10
CA LYS A 351 9.25 -4.16 2.90
C LYS A 351 10.56 -3.71 3.55
N ASN A 352 10.94 -4.30 4.68
CA ASN A 352 12.08 -3.83 5.48
C ASN A 352 13.43 -4.40 5.01
N HIS A 353 13.45 -5.44 4.16
CA HIS A 353 14.70 -6.08 3.70
C HIS A 353 15.18 -5.59 2.33
N ASN A 354 14.31 -5.03 1.50
CA ASN A 354 14.70 -4.46 0.20
C ASN A 354 15.39 -3.08 0.30
N GLY A 355 15.54 -2.53 1.52
CA GLY A 355 16.24 -1.26 1.78
C GLY A 355 17.72 -1.41 2.13
N GLY A 356 18.29 -2.62 2.08
CA GLY A 356 19.62 -2.90 2.63
C GLY A 356 20.50 -3.82 1.80
N LYS A 357 20.53 -3.67 0.47
CA LYS A 357 21.61 -4.23 -0.38
C LYS A 357 21.78 -3.40 -1.64
N HIS A 358 22.44 -2.26 -1.52
CA HIS A 358 23.30 -1.73 -2.58
C HIS A 358 24.47 -1.06 -1.85
N GLU A 359 25.61 -1.74 -1.89
CA GLU A 359 26.93 -1.21 -1.50
C GLU A 359 27.33 -0.03 -2.38
#